data_AF-A0A3S2C0D9-F1
#
_entry.id   AF-A0A3S2C0D9-F1
#
_cell.length_a   1.000
_cell.length_b   1.000
_cell.length_c   1.000
_cell.angle_alpha   90.00
_cell.angle_beta   90.00
_cell.angle_gamma   90.00
#
_symmetry.space_group_name_H-M   'P 1'
#
loop_
_entity.id
_entity.type
_entity.pdbx_description
1 polymer ?
#
loop_
_entity_poly.entity_id
_entity_poly.type
_entity_poly.pdbx_seq_one_letter_code
_entity_poly.pdbx_strand_id
1 'polypeptide(L)' 'KVGRAGGIAAGIGHEEGLIFRAIGDQLALCPPMISTEDDVKEIMTRMGRTLGRLTGAVAKEGLE' A
#
# COMPACT_ATOMS: atom_id res chain seq x y z
N LYS A 1 -6.69 13.62 -8.87
CA LYS A 1 -5.33 14.21 -9.04
C LYS A 1 -4.33 13.06 -9.11
N VAL A 2 -3.47 13.03 -10.13
CA VAL A 2 -2.44 11.98 -10.28
C VAL A 2 -1.55 11.93 -9.02
N GLY A 3 -1.34 10.73 -8.48
CA GLY A 3 -0.52 10.47 -7.31
C GLY A 3 -1.20 10.66 -5.96
N ARG A 4 -2.48 11.08 -5.94
CA ARG A 4 -3.22 11.25 -4.67
C ARG A 4 -3.59 9.91 -4.04
N ALA A 5 -4.04 8.95 -4.85
CA ALA A 5 -4.39 7.61 -4.35
C ALA A 5 -3.13 6.89 -3.83
N GLY A 6 -2.00 7.02 -4.53
CA GLY A 6 -0.72 6.49 -4.07
C GLY A 6 -0.26 7.10 -2.74
N GLY A 7 -0.43 8.41 -2.55
CA GLY A 7 -0.13 9.07 -1.28
C GLY A 7 -0.99 8.59 -0.11
N ILE A 8 -2.30 8.39 -0.34
CA ILE A 8 -3.22 7.82 0.66
C ILE A 8 -2.82 6.37 0.98
N ALA A 9 -2.52 5.58 -0.04
CA ALA A 9 -2.10 4.19 0.12
C ALA A 9 -0.83 4.10 0.98
N ALA A 10 0.18 4.95 0.73
CA ALA A 10 1.41 4.97 1.52
C ALA A 10 1.16 5.30 3.00
N GLY A 11 0.25 6.25 3.29
CA GLY A 11 -0.14 6.56 4.66
C GLY A 11 -0.78 5.35 5.36
N ILE A 12 -1.78 4.75 4.74
CA ILE A 12 -2.47 3.56 5.27
C ILE A 12 -1.49 2.39 5.43
N GLY A 13 -0.62 2.15 4.45
CA GLY A 13 0.37 1.08 4.49
C GLY A 13 1.32 1.20 5.66
N HIS A 14 1.82 2.41 5.93
CA HIS A 14 2.68 2.68 7.08
C HIS A 14 1.95 2.44 8.41
N GLU A 15 0.65 2.76 8.52
CA GLU A 15 -0.17 2.45 9.70
C GLU A 15 -0.37 0.92 9.88
N GLU A 16 -0.49 0.17 8.78
CA GLU A 16 -0.57 -1.30 8.78
C GLU A 16 0.79 -1.98 9.03
N GLY A 17 1.86 -1.21 9.24
CA GLY A 17 3.21 -1.70 9.48
C GLY A 17 3.93 -2.19 8.21
N LEU A 18 3.53 -1.71 7.03
CA LEU A 18 4.13 -2.06 5.75
C LEU A 18 4.77 -0.82 5.09
N ILE A 19 6.07 -0.90 4.81
CA ILE A 19 6.80 0.16 4.11
C ILE A 19 6.86 -0.16 2.61
N PHE A 20 6.43 0.79 1.78
CA PHE A 20 6.58 0.74 0.33
C PHE A 20 6.68 2.15 -0.23
N ARG A 21 7.08 2.27 -1.51
CA ARG A 21 7.18 3.57 -2.17
C ARG A 21 6.00 3.79 -3.11
N ALA A 22 5.27 4.89 -2.92
CA ALA A 22 4.36 5.40 -3.94
C ALA A 22 5.14 6.21 -4.99
N ILE A 23 4.94 5.90 -6.27
CA ILE A 23 5.50 6.60 -7.43
C ILE A 23 4.31 7.04 -8.30
N GLY A 24 3.81 8.25 -8.05
CA GLY A 24 2.45 8.59 -8.49
C GLY A 24 1.46 7.64 -7.81
N ASP A 25 0.62 6.97 -8.59
CA ASP A 25 -0.33 5.96 -8.09
C ASP A 25 0.21 4.52 -8.21
N GLN A 26 1.48 4.33 -8.59
CA GLN A 26 2.14 3.03 -8.57
C GLN A 26 2.71 2.74 -7.18
N LEU A 27 2.44 1.54 -6.65
CA LEU A 27 2.92 1.11 -5.32
C LEU A 27 4.05 0.08 -5.48
N ALA A 28 5.27 0.47 -5.16
CA ALA A 28 6.47 -0.35 -5.37
C ALA A 28 6.91 -1.04 -4.08
N LEU A 29 6.97 -2.38 -4.11
CA LEU A 29 7.52 -3.25 -3.07
C LEU A 29 8.91 -3.75 -3.50
N CYS A 30 9.90 -3.65 -2.60
CA CYS A 30 11.25 -4.18 -2.79
C CYS A 30 11.73 -4.78 -1.46
N PRO A 31 11.23 -5.98 -1.09
CA PRO A 31 11.67 -6.64 0.13
C PRO A 31 13.15 -7.07 0.03
N PRO A 32 13.84 -7.27 1.16
CA PRO A 32 15.18 -7.83 1.16
C PRO A 32 15.23 -9.21 0.48
N MET A 33 16.34 -9.51 -0.20
CA MET A 33 16.54 -10.82 -0.86
C MET A 33 16.59 -12.00 0.11
N ILE A 34 16.78 -11.74 1.41
CA ILE A 34 16.77 -12.75 2.47
C ILE A 34 15.37 -13.09 2.99
N SER A 35 14.33 -12.40 2.51
CA SER A 35 12.94 -12.64 2.95
C SER A 35 12.49 -14.07 2.67
N THR A 36 11.83 -14.66 3.66
CA THR A 36 11.24 -15.99 3.59
C THR A 36 9.85 -15.96 2.93
N GLU A 37 9.29 -17.12 2.63
CA GLU A 37 7.91 -17.22 2.13
C GLU A 37 6.89 -16.65 3.11
N ASP A 38 7.11 -16.84 4.41
CA ASP A 38 6.22 -16.32 5.46
C ASP A 38 6.31 -14.79 5.58
N ASP A 39 7.50 -14.21 5.40
CA ASP A 39 7.67 -12.76 5.31
C ASP A 39 6.89 -12.19 4.12
N VAL A 40 6.95 -12.85 2.96
CA VAL A 40 6.21 -12.44 1.76
C VAL A 40 4.70 -12.55 1.97
N LYS A 41 4.22 -13.61 2.62
CA LYS A 41 2.80 -13.75 2.98
C LYS A 41 2.35 -12.62 3.90
N GLU A 42 3.16 -12.26 4.90
CA GLU A 42 2.83 -11.16 5.81
C GLU A 42 2.81 -9.80 5.09
N ILE A 43 3.78 -9.55 4.19
CA ILE A 43 3.79 -8.36 3.32
C ILE A 43 2.50 -8.28 2.49
N MET A 44 2.11 -9.37 1.83
CA MET A 44 0.91 -9.40 0.99
C MET A 44 -0.37 -9.28 1.82
N THR A 45 -0.38 -9.82 3.04
CA THR A 45 -1.51 -9.68 3.97
C THR A 45 -1.70 -8.22 4.38
N ARG A 46 -0.62 -7.52 4.74
CA ARG A 46 -0.65 -6.08 5.06
C ARG A 46 -1.03 -5.23 3.85
N MET A 47 -0.53 -5.58 2.67
CA MET A 47 -0.91 -4.90 1.42
C MET A 47 -2.40 -5.09 1.13
N GLY A 48 -2.94 -6.29 1.33
CA GLY A 48 -4.37 -6.57 1.22
C GLY A 48 -5.22 -5.68 2.13
N ARG A 49 -4.85 -5.53 3.41
CA ARG A 49 -5.51 -4.61 4.35
C ARG A 49 -5.42 -3.15 3.89
N THR A 50 -4.24 -2.75 3.41
CA THR A 50 -3.99 -1.41 2.88
C THR A 50 -4.92 -1.09 1.71
N LEU A 51 -5.00 -1.98 0.71
CA LEU A 51 -5.85 -1.81 -0.45
C LEU A 51 -7.35 -1.83 -0.09
N GLY A 52 -7.76 -2.69 0.83
CA GLY A 52 -9.15 -2.73 1.32
C GLY A 52 -9.58 -1.41 1.97
N ARG A 53 -8.69 -0.80 2.78
CA ARG A 53 -8.92 0.53 3.36
C ARG A 53 -8.82 1.65 2.32
N LEU A 54 -7.92 1.52 1.35
CA LEU A 54 -7.70 2.50 0.29
C LEU A 54 -8.97 2.73 -0.54
N THR A 55 -9.68 1.67 -0.95
CA THR A 55 -10.90 1.81 -1.77
C THR A 55 -11.92 2.73 -1.10
N GLY A 56 -12.16 2.55 0.21
CA GLY A 56 -13.06 3.42 0.96
C GLY A 56 -12.53 4.84 1.16
N ALA A 57 -11.21 5.03 1.24
CA ALA A 57 -10.60 6.35 1.36
C ALA A 57 -10.62 7.15 0.04
N VAL A 58 -10.34 6.49 -1.08
CA VAL A 58 -10.38 7.08 -2.44
C VAL A 58 -11.79 7.53 -2.80
N ALA A 59 -12.81 6.71 -2.51
CA ALA A 59 -14.21 7.06 -2.75
C ALA A 59 -14.65 8.29 -1.93
N LYS A 60 -14.23 8.38 -0.65
CA LYS A 60 -14.52 9.55 0.19
C LYS A 60 -13.88 10.85 -0.33
N GLU A 61 -12.75 10.75 -1.01
CA GLU A 61 -12.08 11.89 -1.65
C GLU A 61 -12.58 12.18 -3.08
N GLY A 62 -13.51 11.39 -3.63
CA GLY A 62 -14.04 11.55 -4.99
C GLY A 62 -12.98 11.36 -6.07
N LEU A 63 -12.06 10.41 -5.85
CA LEU A 63 -10.89 10.14 -6.70
C LEU A 63 -11.07 8.90 -7.61
N GLU A 64 -12.30 8.37 -7.69
CA GLU A 64 -12.69 7.23 -8.52
C GLU A 64 -12.76 7.52 -10.03
#